data_AF-A0A3D4WGM8-F1
#
_entry.id   AF-A0A3D4WGM8-F1
#
_cell.length_a   1.000
_cell.length_b   1.000
_cell.length_c   1.000
_cell.angle_alpha   90.00
_cell.angle_beta   90.00
_cell.angle_gamma   90.00
#
_symmetry.space_group_name_H-M   'P 1'
#
loop_
_entity.id
_entity.type
_entity.pdbx_description
1 polymer ?
#
loop_
_entity_poly.entity_id
_entity_poly.type
_entity_poly.pdbx_seq_one_letter_code
_entity_poly.pdbx_strand_id
1 'polypeptide(L)'
;MSAKKGSQTTICDGHAVYQALSPELKATFSQPMRISRYLPQAIWQNYVATATGRADADQISLVDLETFITATTSKTLTHHVEPQTDGGVRYVLHIPAIREDNLNGQLAFANTLLGPSFNYEKPEFTLANGQHVDDALIDELTQLCEKYTQDIAWQNGDVVILDNKRIMHGRRQIDVPLTERKLYIAMGLGINYSND
;
A
#
# COMPACT_ATOMS: atom_id res chain seq x y z
N MET A 1 21.31 12.10 -7.27
CA MET A 1 22.47 11.84 -6.39
C MET A 1 22.04 10.77 -5.42
N SER A 2 22.79 9.68 -5.35
CA SER A 2 22.61 8.65 -4.33
C SER A 2 23.33 9.04 -3.05
N ALA A 3 22.68 8.80 -1.92
CA ALA A 3 23.26 9.01 -0.60
C ALA A 3 24.40 8.00 -0.36
N LYS A 4 25.53 8.45 0.22
CA LYS A 4 26.68 7.58 0.51
C LYS A 4 26.48 6.70 1.77
N LYS A 5 25.51 7.02 2.62
CA LYS A 5 25.15 6.28 3.84
C LYS A 5 23.66 6.42 4.13
N GLY A 6 23.05 5.35 4.65
CA GLY A 6 21.61 5.30 4.93
C GLY A 6 20.78 5.42 3.66
N SER A 7 19.47 5.65 3.81
CA SER A 7 18.57 5.97 2.70
C SER A 7 18.40 4.87 1.64
N GLN A 8 18.85 3.65 1.88
CA GLN A 8 18.60 2.52 0.99
C GLN A 8 17.08 2.32 0.84
N THR A 9 16.66 1.97 -0.37
CA THR A 9 15.30 1.44 -0.56
C THR A 9 15.30 0.01 -0.07
N THR A 10 14.40 -0.33 0.85
CA THR A 10 14.20 -1.72 1.24
C THR A 10 13.22 -2.35 0.26
N ILE A 11 13.46 -3.59 -0.14
CA ILE A 11 12.54 -4.42 -0.93
C ILE A 11 12.32 -5.74 -0.22
N CYS A 12 11.07 -6.14 -0.06
CA CYS A 12 10.67 -7.41 0.53
C CYS A 12 9.91 -8.23 -0.51
N ASP A 13 10.39 -9.44 -0.80
CA ASP A 13 9.75 -10.33 -1.76
C ASP A 13 8.51 -11.00 -1.14
N GLY A 14 7.34 -10.45 -1.46
CA GLY A 14 6.06 -10.95 -0.96
C GLY A 14 5.75 -12.38 -1.39
N HIS A 15 6.33 -12.89 -2.49
CA HIS A 15 6.18 -14.30 -2.86
C HIS A 15 6.95 -15.19 -1.88
N ALA A 16 8.20 -14.83 -1.55
CA ALA A 16 8.99 -15.55 -0.57
C ALA A 16 8.36 -15.51 0.83
N VAL A 17 7.82 -14.35 1.23
CA VAL A 17 7.04 -14.22 2.47
C VAL A 17 5.82 -15.13 2.44
N TYR A 18 5.04 -15.11 1.34
CA TYR A 18 3.87 -15.98 1.20
C TYR A 18 4.24 -17.46 1.36
N GLN A 19 5.31 -17.93 0.73
CA GLN A 19 5.77 -19.32 0.88
C GLN A 19 6.06 -19.67 2.34
N ALA A 20 6.66 -18.73 3.07
CA ALA A 20 7.10 -18.89 4.45
C ALA A 20 6.00 -18.70 5.51
N LEU A 21 4.83 -18.17 5.15
CA LEU A 21 3.67 -18.11 6.04
C LEU A 21 3.29 -19.51 6.51
N SER A 22 2.91 -19.61 7.79
CA SER A 22 2.33 -20.84 8.34
C SER A 22 1.02 -21.19 7.62
N PRO A 23 0.59 -22.46 7.64
CA PRO A 23 -0.72 -22.85 7.10
C PRO A 23 -1.87 -22.04 7.67
N GLU A 24 -1.82 -21.71 8.96
CA GLU A 24 -2.83 -20.92 9.67
C GLU A 24 -2.89 -19.50 9.13
N LEU A 25 -1.74 -18.83 8.97
CA LEU A 25 -1.68 -17.47 8.42
C LEU A 25 -2.10 -17.46 6.94
N LYS A 26 -1.73 -18.47 6.16
CA LYS A 26 -2.22 -18.62 4.78
C LYS A 26 -3.74 -18.73 4.73
N ALA A 27 -4.34 -19.50 5.63
CA ALA A 27 -5.79 -19.62 5.71
C ALA A 27 -6.44 -18.28 6.12
N THR A 28 -5.91 -17.62 7.16
CA THR A 28 -6.40 -16.30 7.63
C THR A 28 -6.35 -15.25 6.52
N PHE A 29 -5.22 -15.14 5.80
CA PHE A 29 -5.00 -14.12 4.78
C PHE A 29 -5.51 -14.51 3.38
N SER A 30 -6.07 -15.71 3.21
CA SER A 30 -6.80 -16.10 2.00
C SER A 30 -8.10 -15.31 1.83
N GLN A 31 -8.63 -14.76 2.93
CA GLN A 31 -9.82 -13.93 2.94
C GLN A 31 -9.44 -12.43 2.91
N PRO A 32 -10.29 -11.56 2.33
CA PRO A 32 -10.04 -10.12 2.33
C PRO A 32 -9.98 -9.56 3.76
N MET A 33 -9.03 -8.65 3.98
CA MET A 33 -8.98 -7.86 5.21
C MET A 33 -9.78 -6.58 5.04
N ARG A 34 -10.28 -6.06 6.16
CA ARG A 34 -10.88 -4.73 6.25
C ARG A 34 -9.85 -3.75 6.80
N ILE A 35 -9.73 -2.60 6.16
CA ILE A 35 -8.90 -1.47 6.57
C ILE A 35 -9.83 -0.28 6.77
N SER A 36 -9.80 0.34 7.95
CA SER A 36 -10.67 1.46 8.31
C SER A 36 -9.86 2.61 8.87
N ARG A 37 -10.17 3.85 8.48
CA ARG A 37 -9.58 5.06 9.07
C ARG A 37 -10.42 6.29 8.80
N TYR A 38 -10.28 7.29 9.65
CA TYR A 38 -10.77 8.63 9.38
C TYR A 38 -9.82 9.39 8.44
N LEU A 39 -10.39 10.07 7.46
CA LEU A 39 -9.70 10.95 6.53
C LEU A 39 -10.27 12.37 6.64
N PRO A 40 -9.47 13.36 7.07
CA PRO A 40 -9.88 14.77 7.04
C PRO A 40 -10.24 15.23 5.63
N GLN A 41 -11.09 16.27 5.53
CA GLN A 41 -11.60 16.77 4.26
C GLN A 41 -10.51 16.98 3.20
N ALA A 42 -9.52 17.80 3.55
CA ALA A 42 -8.41 18.12 2.66
C ALA A 42 -7.61 16.88 2.22
N ILE A 43 -7.54 15.82 3.04
CA ILE A 43 -6.77 14.61 2.71
C ILE A 43 -7.49 13.79 1.64
N TRP A 44 -8.78 13.51 1.81
CA TRP A 44 -9.51 12.71 0.83
C TRP A 44 -9.72 13.49 -0.49
N GLN A 45 -9.95 14.80 -0.41
CA GLN A 45 -10.04 15.68 -1.57
C GLN A 45 -8.75 15.68 -2.40
N ASN A 46 -7.59 15.89 -1.76
CA ASN A 46 -6.29 15.84 -2.43
C ASN A 46 -6.01 14.47 -3.07
N TYR A 47 -6.41 13.39 -2.39
CA TYR A 47 -6.25 12.04 -2.93
C TYR A 47 -7.07 11.83 -4.20
N VAL A 48 -8.36 12.16 -4.20
CA VAL A 48 -9.23 12.03 -5.38
C VAL A 48 -8.74 12.93 -6.52
N ALA A 49 -8.37 14.18 -6.23
CA ALA A 49 -7.83 15.09 -7.24
C ALA A 49 -6.57 14.53 -7.91
N THR A 50 -5.62 14.05 -7.10
CA THR A 50 -4.38 13.44 -7.61
C THR A 50 -4.67 12.19 -8.45
N ALA A 51 -5.55 11.31 -7.97
CA ALA A 51 -5.87 10.06 -8.65
C ALA A 51 -6.65 10.25 -9.96
N THR A 52 -7.38 11.35 -10.09
CA THR A 52 -8.18 11.71 -11.27
C THR A 52 -7.50 12.75 -12.17
N GLY A 53 -6.31 13.24 -11.81
CA GLY A 53 -5.58 14.25 -12.57
C GLY A 53 -6.19 15.66 -12.50
N ARG A 54 -7.04 15.94 -11.50
CA ARG A 54 -7.60 17.28 -11.24
C ARG A 54 -6.63 18.14 -10.43
N ALA A 55 -6.56 19.42 -10.77
CA ALA A 55 -5.68 20.40 -10.09
C ALA A 55 -6.36 21.15 -8.94
N ASP A 56 -7.69 21.08 -8.85
CA ASP A 56 -8.57 21.85 -7.97
C ASP A 56 -9.12 20.96 -6.84
N ALA A 57 -8.22 20.52 -5.96
CA ALA A 57 -8.55 19.59 -4.88
C ALA A 57 -9.65 20.12 -3.93
N ASP A 58 -9.64 21.41 -3.64
CA ASP A 58 -10.64 22.08 -2.79
C ASP A 58 -12.07 22.01 -3.36
N GLN A 59 -12.22 21.80 -4.67
CA GLN A 59 -13.49 21.68 -5.38
C GLN A 59 -13.98 20.22 -5.54
N ILE A 60 -13.24 19.24 -5.01
CA ILE A 60 -13.69 17.84 -5.02
C ILE A 60 -14.84 17.68 -4.02
N SER A 61 -15.99 17.22 -4.50
CA SER A 61 -17.20 16.97 -3.72
C SER A 61 -17.34 15.52 -3.27
N LEU A 62 -18.33 15.23 -2.42
CA LEU A 62 -18.69 13.84 -2.08
C LEU A 62 -19.18 13.06 -3.31
N VAL A 63 -19.80 13.72 -4.30
CA VAL A 63 -20.23 13.09 -5.55
C VAL A 63 -19.02 12.65 -6.39
N ASP A 64 -17.96 13.47 -6.42
CA ASP A 64 -16.69 13.11 -7.07
C ASP A 64 -16.04 11.90 -6.36
N LEU A 65 -16.07 11.89 -5.02
CA LEU A 65 -15.57 10.76 -4.22
C LEU A 65 -16.37 9.48 -4.47
N GLU A 66 -17.70 9.54 -4.51
CA GLU A 66 -18.57 8.40 -4.85
C GLU A 66 -18.28 7.88 -6.25
N THR A 67 -18.17 8.78 -7.24
CA THR A 67 -17.81 8.42 -8.62
C THR A 67 -16.46 7.72 -8.69
N PHE A 68 -15.46 8.26 -7.99
CA PHE A 68 -14.14 7.66 -7.88
C PHE A 68 -14.21 6.25 -7.27
N ILE A 69 -14.93 6.09 -6.15
CA ILE A 69 -15.12 4.80 -5.48
C ILE A 69 -15.80 3.77 -6.38
N THR A 70 -16.86 4.17 -7.09
CA THR A 70 -17.53 3.27 -8.03
C THR A 70 -16.58 2.82 -9.14
N ALA A 71 -15.77 3.75 -9.67
CA ALA A 71 -14.81 3.44 -10.73
C ALA A 71 -13.65 2.54 -10.27
N THR A 72 -13.25 2.59 -8.99
CA THR A 72 -12.15 1.78 -8.44
C THR A 72 -12.60 0.49 -7.75
N THR A 73 -13.91 0.32 -7.54
CA THR A 73 -14.47 -0.92 -6.98
C THR A 73 -14.36 -2.07 -7.98
N SER A 74 -14.04 -3.26 -7.48
CA SER A 74 -13.96 -4.50 -8.25
C SER A 74 -14.42 -5.70 -7.41
N LYS A 75 -14.43 -6.90 -8.01
CA LYS A 75 -14.77 -8.14 -7.29
C LYS A 75 -13.88 -8.41 -6.08
N THR A 76 -12.61 -8.00 -6.13
CA THR A 76 -11.62 -8.26 -5.08
C THR A 76 -11.30 -7.04 -4.25
N LEU A 77 -11.84 -5.86 -4.56
CA LEU A 77 -11.53 -4.64 -3.84
C LEU A 77 -12.78 -3.78 -3.76
N THR A 78 -13.28 -3.53 -2.56
CA THR A 78 -14.47 -2.70 -2.34
C THR A 78 -14.19 -1.57 -1.38
N HIS A 79 -14.82 -0.44 -1.61
CA HIS A 79 -14.70 0.74 -0.77
C HIS A 79 -16.06 1.05 -0.12
N HIS A 80 -16.03 1.63 1.08
CA HIS A 80 -17.18 2.24 1.70
C HIS A 80 -16.76 3.55 2.38
N VAL A 81 -17.62 4.55 2.34
CA VAL A 81 -17.37 5.88 2.87
C VAL A 81 -18.57 6.34 3.66
N GLU A 82 -18.32 6.82 4.87
CA GLU A 82 -19.32 7.46 5.72
C GLU A 82 -18.92 8.91 5.97
N PRO A 83 -19.62 9.89 5.38
CA PRO A 83 -19.37 11.32 5.63
C PRO A 83 -19.50 11.68 7.11
N GLN A 84 -18.65 12.58 7.58
CA GLN A 84 -18.64 13.09 8.95
C GLN A 84 -19.07 14.56 8.98
N THR A 85 -19.45 15.06 10.16
CA THR A 85 -20.01 16.42 10.34
C THR A 85 -18.99 17.54 10.09
N ASP A 86 -17.70 17.23 10.15
CA ASP A 86 -16.58 18.15 9.91
C ASP A 86 -16.09 18.16 8.45
N GLY A 87 -16.81 17.50 7.55
CA GLY A 87 -16.44 17.35 6.13
C GLY A 87 -15.40 16.25 5.87
N GLY A 88 -14.88 15.60 6.91
CA GLY A 88 -14.09 14.38 6.78
C GLY A 88 -14.94 13.17 6.43
N VAL A 89 -14.28 12.02 6.29
CA VAL A 89 -14.94 10.75 6.01
C VAL A 89 -14.33 9.61 6.84
N ARG A 90 -15.18 8.67 7.29
CA ARG A 90 -14.71 7.34 7.70
C ARG A 90 -14.62 6.49 6.43
N TYR A 91 -13.40 6.18 6.03
CA TYR A 91 -13.11 5.40 4.83
C TYR A 91 -12.78 3.96 5.22
N VAL A 92 -13.37 3.04 4.46
CA VAL A 92 -13.26 1.60 4.63
C VAL A 92 -12.84 0.98 3.30
N LEU A 93 -11.87 0.09 3.35
CA LEU A 93 -11.41 -0.71 2.22
C LEU A 93 -11.45 -2.19 2.59
N HIS A 94 -12.06 -3.02 1.76
CA HIS A 94 -11.88 -4.47 1.81
C HIS A 94 -10.96 -4.89 0.68
N ILE A 95 -9.85 -5.56 1.02
CA ILE A 95 -8.81 -5.91 0.04
C ILE A 95 -8.08 -7.21 0.45
N PRO A 96 -7.71 -8.07 -0.51
CA PRO A 96 -6.87 -9.23 -0.27
C PRO A 96 -5.52 -8.84 0.31
N ALA A 97 -5.10 -9.59 1.35
CA ALA A 97 -3.73 -9.52 1.86
C ALA A 97 -2.73 -10.27 0.96
N ILE A 98 -3.22 -11.28 0.23
CA ILE A 98 -2.46 -12.08 -0.74
C ILE A 98 -3.04 -11.82 -2.14
N ARG A 99 -2.17 -11.49 -3.09
CA ARG A 99 -2.56 -11.18 -4.48
C ARG A 99 -1.63 -11.91 -5.44
N GLU A 100 -2.09 -12.09 -6.67
CA GLU A 100 -1.25 -12.56 -7.77
C GLU A 100 -0.33 -11.44 -8.27
N ASP A 101 0.93 -11.79 -8.55
CA ASP A 101 1.88 -10.91 -9.22
C ASP A 101 1.45 -10.62 -10.67
N ASN A 102 2.03 -9.58 -11.28
CA ASN A 102 1.68 -9.18 -12.64
C ASN A 102 2.35 -10.03 -13.73
N LEU A 103 3.42 -10.76 -13.41
CA LEU A 103 4.23 -11.45 -14.41
C LEU A 103 3.79 -12.90 -14.65
N ASN A 104 3.63 -13.68 -13.57
CA ASN A 104 3.43 -15.13 -13.65
C ASN A 104 2.18 -15.61 -12.89
N GLY A 105 1.41 -14.69 -12.29
CA GLY A 105 0.25 -15.03 -11.47
C GLY A 105 0.62 -15.67 -10.14
N GLN A 106 1.85 -15.48 -9.65
CA GLN A 106 2.27 -16.10 -8.39
C GLN A 106 1.66 -15.36 -7.20
N LEU A 107 1.17 -16.11 -6.22
CA LEU A 107 0.66 -15.52 -4.98
C LEU A 107 1.78 -14.85 -4.19
N ALA A 108 1.53 -13.62 -3.75
CA ALA A 108 2.44 -12.82 -2.96
C ALA A 108 1.70 -12.14 -1.81
N PHE A 109 2.31 -12.16 -0.62
CA PHE A 109 1.91 -11.38 0.53
C PHE A 109 2.53 -9.99 0.41
N ALA A 110 1.89 -9.13 -0.37
CA ALA A 110 2.31 -7.74 -0.59
C ALA A 110 1.12 -6.81 -0.35
N ASN A 111 1.06 -6.27 0.87
CA ASN A 111 -0.04 -5.45 1.34
C ASN A 111 0.45 -4.35 2.28
N THR A 112 -0.47 -3.53 2.80
CA THR A 112 -0.17 -2.32 3.56
C THR A 112 -0.12 -2.53 5.08
N LEU A 113 -0.21 -3.77 5.56
CA LEU A 113 -0.37 -4.09 6.99
C LEU A 113 0.84 -3.65 7.83
N LEU A 114 2.04 -3.72 7.26
CA LEU A 114 3.28 -3.24 7.88
C LEU A 114 3.66 -1.81 7.43
N GLY A 115 2.80 -1.16 6.64
CA GLY A 115 3.02 0.18 6.15
C GLY A 115 2.89 1.21 7.27
N PRO A 116 3.82 2.15 7.43
CA PRO A 116 3.66 3.19 8.43
C PRO A 116 2.56 4.17 8.02
N SER A 117 1.77 4.63 8.98
CA SER A 117 0.82 5.73 8.79
C SER A 117 1.39 7.00 9.37
N PHE A 118 1.80 7.91 8.50
CA PHE A 118 2.24 9.25 8.87
C PHE A 118 1.19 10.26 8.37
N ASN A 119 0.95 11.32 9.14
CA ASN A 119 0.14 12.51 8.80
C ASN A 119 -1.38 12.46 9.04
N TYR A 120 -1.97 11.31 9.35
CA TYR A 120 -3.39 11.19 9.75
C TYR A 120 -3.62 9.90 10.55
N GLU A 121 -4.87 9.64 10.98
CA GLU A 121 -5.24 8.50 11.83
C GLU A 121 -4.61 7.18 11.34
N LYS A 122 -3.99 6.44 12.26
CA LYS A 122 -3.46 5.11 11.96
C LYS A 122 -4.63 4.21 11.55
N PRO A 123 -4.54 3.46 10.44
CA PRO A 123 -5.61 2.56 10.06
C PRO A 123 -5.78 1.43 11.07
N GLU A 124 -7.04 1.07 11.29
CA GLU A 124 -7.43 -0.16 11.95
C GLU A 124 -7.54 -1.27 10.91
N PHE A 125 -6.93 -2.41 11.22
CA PHE A 125 -7.00 -3.61 10.41
C PHE A 125 -7.85 -4.66 11.11
N THR A 126 -8.79 -5.24 10.37
CA THR A 126 -9.67 -6.31 10.85
C THR A 126 -9.61 -7.48 9.89
N LEU A 127 -9.39 -8.67 10.44
CA LEU A 127 -9.42 -9.94 9.71
C LEU A 127 -10.85 -10.30 9.30
N ALA A 128 -10.99 -11.24 8.35
CA ALA A 128 -12.30 -11.65 7.85
C ALA A 128 -13.22 -12.26 8.92
N ASN A 129 -12.65 -12.78 10.01
CA ASN A 129 -13.41 -13.30 11.16
C ASN A 129 -13.84 -12.21 12.16
N GLY A 130 -13.59 -10.92 11.86
CA GLY A 130 -13.94 -9.79 12.70
C GLY A 130 -12.91 -9.45 13.79
N GLN A 131 -11.84 -10.25 13.95
CA GLN A 131 -10.80 -9.95 14.92
C GLN A 131 -9.90 -8.80 14.42
N HIS A 132 -9.48 -7.92 15.32
CA HIS A 132 -8.45 -6.94 15.01
C HIS A 132 -7.09 -7.62 14.79
N VAL A 133 -6.29 -7.06 13.89
CA VAL A 133 -4.86 -7.41 13.79
C VAL A 133 -4.16 -6.80 14.99
N ASP A 134 -3.69 -7.63 15.91
CA ASP A 134 -3.02 -7.20 17.13
C ASP A 134 -1.51 -7.04 16.94
N ASP A 135 -0.86 -6.41 17.92
CA ASP A 135 0.58 -6.13 17.86
C ASP A 135 1.43 -7.41 17.81
N ALA A 136 0.96 -8.52 18.39
CA ALA A 136 1.68 -9.79 18.33
C ALA A 136 1.73 -10.35 16.90
N LEU A 137 0.62 -10.28 16.17
CA LEU A 137 0.57 -10.65 14.76
C LEU A 137 1.39 -9.68 13.89
N ILE A 138 1.36 -8.37 14.19
CA ILE A 138 2.23 -7.39 13.52
C ILE A 138 3.71 -7.74 13.71
N ASP A 139 4.12 -8.07 14.94
CA ASP A 139 5.51 -8.39 15.27
C ASP A 139 5.96 -9.69 14.60
N GLU A 140 5.13 -10.73 14.58
CA GLU A 140 5.40 -11.98 13.86
C GLU A 140 5.63 -11.72 12.37
N LEU A 141 4.71 -10.98 11.72
CA LEU A 141 4.81 -10.66 10.30
C LEU A 141 5.99 -9.75 9.99
N THR A 142 6.33 -8.82 10.89
CA THR A 142 7.50 -7.95 10.76
C THR A 142 8.78 -8.76 10.77
N GLN A 143 8.94 -9.66 11.74
CA GLN A 143 10.11 -10.54 11.83
C GLN A 143 10.21 -11.48 10.62
N LEU A 144 9.08 -11.96 10.11
CA LEU A 144 9.06 -12.77 8.89
C LEU A 144 9.49 -11.95 7.67
N CYS A 145 8.92 -10.75 7.49
CA CYS A 145 9.23 -9.89 6.35
C CYS A 145 10.69 -9.42 6.34
N GLU A 146 11.28 -9.14 7.51
CA GLU A 146 12.69 -8.70 7.58
C GLU A 146 13.64 -9.80 7.05
N LYS A 147 13.33 -11.09 7.24
CA LYS A 147 14.13 -12.21 6.68
C LYS A 147 14.18 -12.22 5.16
N TYR A 148 13.16 -11.66 4.52
CA TYR A 148 13.02 -11.57 3.06
C TYR A 148 13.22 -10.14 2.53
N THR A 149 13.66 -9.24 3.40
CA THR A 149 13.95 -7.85 3.05
C THR A 149 15.40 -7.68 2.67
N GLN A 150 15.65 -6.97 1.58
CA GLN A 150 16.97 -6.64 1.07
C GLN A 150 17.07 -5.13 0.81
N ASP A 151 18.29 -4.61 0.90
CA ASP A 151 18.56 -3.19 0.69
C ASP A 151 19.08 -2.96 -0.74
N ILE A 152 18.49 -1.99 -1.43
CA ILE A 152 19.04 -1.44 -2.67
C ILE A 152 20.00 -0.30 -2.30
N ALA A 153 21.29 -0.58 -2.44
CA ALA A 153 22.36 0.40 -2.30
C ALA A 153 22.55 1.19 -3.60
N TRP A 154 21.74 2.24 -3.75
CA TRP A 154 21.69 3.07 -4.97
C TRP A 154 23.04 3.65 -5.38
N GLN A 155 23.32 3.58 -6.69
CA GLN A 155 24.34 4.35 -7.39
C GLN A 155 23.68 5.36 -8.34
N ASN A 156 24.43 6.39 -8.73
CA ASN A 156 23.92 7.36 -9.69
C ASN A 156 23.68 6.68 -11.05
N GLY A 157 22.46 6.82 -11.57
CA GLY A 157 22.07 6.22 -12.86
C GLY A 157 21.36 4.88 -12.73
N ASP A 158 21.33 4.27 -11.55
CA ASP A 158 20.56 3.06 -11.30
C ASP A 158 19.07 3.30 -11.54
N VAL A 159 18.42 2.31 -12.14
CA VAL A 159 16.97 2.23 -12.32
C VAL A 159 16.51 0.88 -11.81
N VAL A 160 15.54 0.89 -10.92
CA VAL A 160 14.88 -0.32 -10.43
C VAL A 160 13.43 -0.28 -10.86
N ILE A 161 12.99 -1.36 -11.49
CA ILE A 161 11.60 -1.63 -11.81
C ILE A 161 11.18 -2.79 -10.92
N LEU A 162 10.07 -2.63 -10.22
CA LEU A 162 9.56 -3.61 -9.27
C LEU A 162 8.07 -3.84 -9.51
N ASP A 163 7.65 -5.09 -9.37
CA ASP A 163 6.25 -5.47 -9.43
C ASP A 163 5.58 -5.13 -8.10
N ASN A 164 4.76 -4.07 -8.09
CA ASN A 164 4.09 -3.58 -6.88
C ASN A 164 3.00 -4.55 -6.34
N LYS A 165 2.62 -5.59 -7.09
CA LYS A 165 1.76 -6.67 -6.56
C LYS A 165 2.55 -7.78 -5.85
N ARG A 166 3.88 -7.79 -5.98
CA ARG A 166 4.77 -8.77 -5.36
C ARG A 166 5.72 -8.17 -4.33
N ILE A 167 6.29 -7.01 -4.63
CA ILE A 167 7.33 -6.39 -3.83
C ILE A 167 6.72 -5.34 -2.90
N MET A 168 6.86 -5.56 -1.59
CA MET A 168 6.71 -4.47 -0.62
C MET A 168 8.01 -3.68 -0.57
N HIS A 169 7.94 -2.38 -0.37
CA HIS A 169 9.13 -1.55 -0.33
C HIS A 169 9.03 -0.48 0.76
N GLY A 170 10.19 -0.03 1.22
CA GLY A 170 10.33 0.98 2.24
C GLY A 170 11.64 1.73 2.08
N ARG A 171 12.07 2.38 3.16
CA ARG A 171 13.29 3.19 3.16
C ARG A 171 13.98 3.08 4.52
N ARG A 172 15.28 2.77 4.52
CA ARG A 172 16.13 2.92 5.71
C ARG A 172 16.24 4.41 6.09
N GLN A 173 16.55 4.70 7.34
CA GLN A 173 16.69 6.08 7.83
C GLN A 173 17.62 6.92 6.92
N ILE A 174 17.30 8.21 6.71
CA ILE A 174 18.17 9.11 5.96
C ILE A 174 19.14 9.72 6.97
N ASP A 175 20.42 9.42 6.79
CA ASP A 175 21.50 9.85 7.69
C ASP A 175 22.43 10.90 7.04
N VAL A 176 21.97 11.53 5.94
CA VAL A 176 22.71 12.54 5.18
C VAL A 176 21.82 13.76 4.90
N PRO A 177 22.38 14.93 4.56
CA PRO A 177 21.58 16.08 4.13
C PRO A 177 20.65 15.74 2.96
N LEU A 178 19.41 16.23 2.99
CA LEU A 178 18.42 15.94 1.94
C LEU A 178 18.87 16.41 0.54
N THR A 179 19.72 17.44 0.48
CA THR A 179 20.35 17.93 -0.76
C THR A 179 21.23 16.88 -1.43
N GLU A 180 21.69 15.86 -0.71
CA GLU A 180 22.55 14.78 -1.22
C GLU A 180 21.77 13.55 -1.70
N ARG A 181 20.44 13.57 -1.56
CA ARG A 181 19.57 12.47 -1.97
C ARG A 181 18.52 12.94 -2.96
N LYS A 182 18.56 12.38 -4.17
CA LYS A 182 17.50 12.60 -5.17
C LYS A 182 17.11 11.28 -5.83
N LEU A 183 15.88 10.85 -5.58
CA LEU A 183 15.23 9.71 -6.24
C LEU A 183 13.95 10.21 -6.91
N TYR A 184 13.69 9.69 -8.11
CA TYR A 184 12.44 9.91 -8.83
C TYR A 184 11.66 8.60 -8.85
N ILE A 185 10.35 8.71 -8.78
CA ILE A 185 9.44 7.57 -8.74
C ILE A 185 8.43 7.78 -9.86
N ALA A 186 8.18 6.71 -10.60
CA ALA A 186 7.08 6.64 -11.56
C ALA A 186 6.30 5.35 -11.29
N MET A 187 4.98 5.40 -11.46
CA MET A 187 4.12 4.23 -11.38
C MET A 187 3.64 3.88 -12.78
N GLY A 188 3.85 2.64 -13.20
CA GLY A 188 3.25 2.11 -14.41
C GLY A 188 1.81 1.69 -14.14
N LEU A 189 0.89 2.09 -15.01
CA LEU A 189 -0.43 1.45 -15.09
C LEU A 189 -0.21 0.14 -15.84
N GLY A 190 -0.61 -0.99 -15.24
CA GLY A 190 -0.36 -2.33 -15.80
C GLY A 190 -0.82 -2.45 -17.25
N ILE A 191 -0.17 -3.34 -18.01
CA ILE A 191 -0.56 -3.60 -19.41
C ILE A 191 -1.92 -4.29 -19.38
N ASN A 192 -2.97 -3.59 -19.79
CA ASN A 192 -4.23 -4.23 -20.13
C ASN A 192 -3.99 -5.04 -21.39
N TYR A 193 -3.82 -6.35 -21.25
CA TYR A 193 -4.09 -7.24 -22.37
C TYR A 193 -5.59 -7.13 -22.63
N SER A 194 -5.97 -6.26 -23.58
CA SER A 194 -7.24 -6.39 -24.25
C SER A 194 -7.25 -7.79 -24.84
N ASN A 195 -8.02 -8.69 -24.24
CA ASN A 195 -8.39 -9.94 -24.89
C ASN A 195 -9.23 -9.53 -26.11
N ASP A 196 -8.60 -9.56 -27.29
CA ASP A 196 -9.31 -9.64 -28.57
C ASP A 196 -10.16 -10.92 -28.62
#